data_AF-A0A7Y0A8W9-F1
#
_entry.id   AF-A0A7Y0A8W9-F1
#
_cell.length_a   1.000
_cell.length_b   1.000
_cell.length_c   1.000
_cell.angle_alpha   90.00
_cell.angle_beta   90.00
_cell.angle_gamma   90.00
#
_symmetry.space_group_name_H-M   'P 1'
#
loop_
_entity.id
_entity.type
_entity.pdbx_description
1 polymer ?
#
loop_
_entity_poly.entity_id
_entity_poly.type
_entity_poly.pdbx_seq_one_letter_code
_entity_poly.pdbx_strand_id
1 'polypeptide(L)'
;MKILNKLVYLKNVELLPENGLLLKFDNLSIWKNNHLNTYFTDRHHDYYECISVHFKENVLNYHMTFKSLIGEQLYIEISEQLLNVWYAEYFDHIEDRNTVDHLEEIEVSNVKFEKMDKTAQDWKNEYISLEKTYLDLLTENQ
;
A
#
# COMPACT_ATOMS: atom_id res chain seq x y z
N MET A 1 -20.51 6.07 2.46
CA MET A 1 -19.12 6.24 2.93
C MET A 1 -18.52 4.86 3.14
N LYS A 2 -17.49 4.50 2.35
CA LYS A 2 -16.86 3.18 2.44
C LYS A 2 -15.42 3.39 2.91
N ILE A 3 -15.22 3.40 4.22
CA ILE A 3 -13.88 3.39 4.81
C ILE A 3 -13.26 2.03 4.49
N LEU A 4 -12.19 2.03 3.69
CA LEU A 4 -11.50 0.85 3.18
C LEU A 4 -10.20 0.63 3.96
N ASN A 5 -10.38 0.32 5.25
CA ASN A 5 -9.50 -0.33 6.23
C ASN A 5 -7.95 -0.24 6.14
N LYS A 6 -7.39 0.00 7.35
CA LYS A 6 -6.12 -0.45 7.98
C LYS A 6 -4.78 -0.06 7.34
N LEU A 7 -3.95 0.60 8.17
CA LEU A 7 -2.52 0.82 7.97
C LEU A 7 -1.86 -0.47 7.45
N VAL A 8 -1.48 -0.49 6.18
CA VAL A 8 -0.70 -1.60 5.59
C VAL A 8 0.46 -1.01 4.78
N TYR A 9 1.55 -1.77 4.71
CA TYR A 9 2.75 -1.33 4.01
C TYR A 9 2.60 -1.51 2.50
N LEU A 10 2.78 -0.43 1.74
CA LEU A 10 2.82 -0.50 0.29
C LEU A 10 4.09 -1.24 -0.13
N LYS A 11 3.95 -2.36 -0.84
CA LYS A 11 5.08 -3.20 -1.29
C LYS A 11 5.44 -3.00 -2.74
N ASN A 12 4.44 -2.85 -3.60
CA ASN A 12 4.69 -2.70 -5.01
C ASN A 12 3.57 -1.90 -5.68
N VAL A 13 3.94 -1.28 -6.81
CA VAL A 13 3.07 -0.46 -7.65
C VAL A 13 3.30 -0.88 -9.09
N GLU A 14 2.25 -1.37 -9.73
CA GLU A 14 2.29 -1.82 -11.12
C GLU A 14 1.35 -1.00 -12.00
N LEU A 15 1.80 -0.67 -13.21
CA LEU A 15 0.94 -0.06 -14.23
C LEU A 15 -0.02 -1.11 -14.78
N LEU A 16 -1.30 -0.75 -14.81
CA LEU A 16 -2.33 -1.51 -15.49
C LEU A 16 -2.68 -0.83 -16.84
N PRO A 17 -3.29 -1.58 -17.78
CA PRO A 17 -3.92 -0.99 -18.95
C PRO A 17 -4.96 0.08 -18.56
N GLU A 18 -5.39 0.87 -19.55
CA GLU A 18 -6.52 1.80 -19.39
C GLU A 18 -6.34 2.78 -18.23
N ASN A 19 -5.10 3.27 -18.06
CA ASN A 19 -4.80 4.32 -17.09
C ASN A 19 -5.03 3.87 -15.63
N GLY A 20 -4.66 2.62 -15.31
CA GLY A 20 -4.82 2.04 -14.00
C GLY A 20 -3.50 1.78 -13.26
N LEU A 21 -3.60 1.64 -11.95
CA LEU A 21 -2.54 1.16 -11.06
C LEU A 21 -3.03 0.00 -10.22
N LEU A 22 -2.12 -0.95 -9.99
CA LEU A 22 -2.27 -1.98 -8.97
C LEU A 22 -1.34 -1.65 -7.81
N LEU A 23 -1.94 -1.32 -6.67
CA LEU A 23 -1.25 -1.13 -5.41
C LEU A 23 -1.27 -2.45 -4.65
N LYS A 24 -0.10 -3.00 -4.33
CA LYS A 24 0.05 -4.26 -3.59
C LYS A 24 0.51 -3.95 -2.18
N PHE A 25 -0.28 -4.36 -1.21
CA PHE A 25 0.00 -4.21 0.21
C PHE A 25 0.31 -5.55 0.84
N ASP A 26 1.23 -5.55 1.80
CA ASP A 26 1.47 -6.72 2.62
C ASP A 26 0.23 -7.03 3.47
N ASN A 27 -0.14 -8.31 3.58
CA ASN A 27 -1.20 -8.79 4.48
C ASN A 27 -0.74 -8.85 5.96
N LEU A 28 0.14 -7.94 6.38
CA LEU A 28 0.63 -7.86 7.75
C LEU A 28 -0.45 -7.25 8.65
N SER A 29 -0.86 -7.98 9.68
CA SER A 29 -1.75 -7.42 10.70
C SER A 29 -1.01 -6.31 11.46
N ILE A 30 -1.62 -5.13 11.57
CA ILE A 30 -1.14 -4.04 12.43
C ILE A 30 -0.95 -4.60 13.84
N TRP A 31 0.26 -4.49 14.39
CA TRP A 31 0.64 -5.00 15.72
C TRP A 31 0.06 -4.14 16.87
N LYS A 32 -1.22 -3.71 16.78
CA LYS A 32 -1.91 -2.97 17.84
C LYS A 32 -3.21 -3.66 18.25
N ASN A 33 -3.21 -4.18 19.48
CA ASN A 33 -4.35 -4.33 20.41
C ASN A 33 -5.68 -4.86 19.85
N ASN A 34 -5.70 -6.06 19.26
CA ASN A 34 -6.90 -6.88 19.28
C ASN A 34 -6.57 -8.28 19.80
N HIS A 35 -7.26 -8.69 20.87
CA HIS A 35 -7.10 -9.99 21.54
C HIS A 35 -7.43 -11.23 20.69
N LEU A 36 -7.73 -11.03 19.40
CA LEU A 36 -7.95 -12.06 18.41
C LEU A 36 -6.92 -11.86 17.31
N ASN A 37 -5.74 -12.43 17.55
CA ASN A 37 -4.67 -12.51 16.58
C ASN A 37 -5.09 -13.51 15.48
N THR A 38 -5.78 -13.04 14.44
CA THR A 38 -6.21 -13.84 13.28
C THR A 38 -5.04 -14.44 12.49
N TYR A 39 -3.80 -14.11 12.88
CA TYR A 39 -2.58 -14.77 12.43
C TYR A 39 -2.52 -16.26 12.74
N PHE A 40 -3.45 -16.84 13.50
CA PHE A 40 -3.54 -18.30 13.67
C PHE A 40 -4.53 -18.98 12.72
N THR A 41 -5.47 -18.23 12.13
CA THR A 41 -6.50 -18.78 11.24
C THR A 41 -6.17 -18.64 9.75
N ASP A 42 -5.35 -17.66 9.37
CA ASP A 42 -4.99 -17.37 7.96
C ASP A 42 -3.50 -17.68 7.63
N ARG A 43 -2.83 -18.53 8.44
CA ARG A 43 -1.40 -18.92 8.32
C ARG A 43 -1.00 -19.60 7.02
N HIS A 44 -1.96 -19.94 6.19
CA HIS A 44 -1.74 -20.86 5.07
C HIS A 44 -1.83 -20.18 3.71
N HIS A 45 -2.14 -18.87 3.67
CA HIS A 45 -2.23 -18.13 2.43
C HIS A 45 -1.44 -16.83 2.56
N ASP A 46 -0.25 -16.86 1.99
CA ASP A 46 0.56 -15.66 1.80
C ASP A 46 0.06 -14.93 0.55
N TYR A 47 -0.60 -13.80 0.74
CA TYR A 47 -1.16 -12.98 -0.33
C TYR A 47 -0.84 -11.50 -0.13
N TYR A 48 -0.86 -10.75 -1.21
CA TYR A 48 -1.01 -9.30 -1.19
C TYR A 48 -2.49 -8.93 -1.06
N GLU A 49 -2.77 -7.92 -0.23
CA GLU A 49 -4.01 -7.17 -0.34
C GLU A 49 -3.83 -6.15 -1.48
N CYS A 50 -4.63 -6.27 -2.52
CA CYS A 50 -4.47 -5.49 -3.74
C CYS A 50 -5.61 -4.50 -3.92
N ILE A 51 -5.26 -3.27 -4.32
CA ILE A 51 -6.20 -2.25 -4.76
C ILE A 51 -5.86 -1.90 -6.20
N SER A 52 -6.79 -2.21 -7.11
CA SER A 52 -6.71 -1.73 -8.49
C SER A 52 -7.48 -0.42 -8.60
N VAL A 53 -6.82 0.65 -9.01
CA VAL A 53 -7.41 1.98 -9.17
C VAL A 53 -7.26 2.39 -10.63
N HIS A 54 -8.36 2.77 -11.28
CA HIS A 54 -8.32 3.38 -12.62
C HIS A 54 -8.61 4.87 -12.47
N PHE A 55 -7.75 5.70 -13.06
CA PHE A 55 -7.78 7.14 -12.91
C PHE A 55 -8.48 7.78 -14.10
N LYS A 56 -9.12 8.94 -13.88
CA LYS A 56 -9.65 9.74 -15.00
C LYS A 56 -8.54 10.53 -15.71
N GLU A 57 -7.53 10.96 -14.96
CA GLU A 57 -6.38 11.73 -15.46
C GLU A 57 -5.10 10.88 -15.56
N ASN A 58 -4.07 11.40 -16.24
CA ASN A 58 -2.85 10.68 -16.58
C ASN A 58 -2.19 9.97 -15.37
N VAL A 59 -2.10 8.64 -15.47
CA VAL A 59 -1.59 7.74 -14.42
C VAL A 59 -0.09 7.87 -14.14
N LEU A 60 0.71 8.42 -15.08
CA LEU A 60 2.17 8.40 -14.94
C LEU A 60 2.67 9.19 -13.72
N ASN A 61 2.05 10.33 -13.44
CA ASN A 61 2.40 11.13 -12.27
C ASN A 61 2.06 10.35 -10.99
N TYR A 62 0.84 9.82 -10.90
CA TYR A 62 0.41 9.01 -9.76
C TYR A 62 1.26 7.75 -9.58
N HIS A 63 1.65 7.09 -10.66
CA HIS A 63 2.53 5.92 -10.63
C HIS A 63 3.88 6.26 -9.98
N MET A 64 4.48 7.39 -10.35
CA MET A 64 5.76 7.81 -9.78
C MET A 64 5.59 8.18 -8.30
N THR A 65 4.51 8.88 -7.94
CA THR A 65 4.23 9.24 -6.55
C THR A 65 4.00 8.00 -5.68
N PHE A 66 3.16 7.05 -6.10
CA PHE A 66 2.97 5.81 -5.34
C PHE A 66 4.25 4.97 -5.28
N LYS A 67 5.09 4.96 -6.32
CA LYS A 67 6.37 4.27 -6.29
C LYS A 67 7.33 4.83 -5.24
N SER A 68 7.35 6.15 -5.03
CA SER A 68 8.17 6.74 -3.96
C SER A 68 7.67 6.43 -2.55
N LEU A 69 6.44 5.92 -2.41
CA LEU A 69 5.83 5.54 -1.13
C LEU A 69 5.97 4.04 -0.83
N ILE A 70 6.72 3.28 -1.64
CA ILE A 70 6.99 1.87 -1.34
C ILE A 70 7.78 1.77 -0.03
N GLY A 71 7.28 0.94 0.89
CA GLY A 71 7.82 0.80 2.25
C GLY A 71 7.08 1.63 3.29
N GLU A 72 6.21 2.55 2.87
CA GLU A 72 5.43 3.41 3.77
C GLU A 72 4.12 2.76 4.20
N GLN A 73 3.65 3.13 5.39
CA GLN A 73 2.30 2.79 5.85
C GLN A 73 1.32 3.84 5.35
N LEU A 74 0.36 3.40 4.55
CA LEU A 74 -0.65 4.28 3.96
C LEU A 74 -2.03 3.97 4.53
N TYR A 75 -2.83 5.01 4.70
CA TYR A 75 -4.27 4.93 4.86
C TYR A 75 -4.92 5.43 3.58
N ILE A 76 -5.90 4.69 3.05
CA ILE A 76 -6.57 5.00 1.79
C ILE A 76 -8.08 5.09 2.03
N GLU A 77 -8.67 6.18 1.56
CA GLU A 77 -10.12 6.39 1.57
C GLU A 77 -10.60 6.68 0.15
N ILE A 78 -11.77 6.15 -0.18
CA ILE A 78 -12.47 6.48 -1.41
C ILE A 78 -13.86 7.00 -1.08
N SER A 79 -14.13 8.23 -1.45
CA SER A 79 -15.43 8.88 -1.29
C SER A 79 -15.79 9.63 -2.57
N GLU A 80 -17.00 9.42 -3.09
CA GLU A 80 -17.51 10.17 -4.26
C GLU A 80 -16.58 10.18 -5.49
N GLN A 81 -15.89 9.06 -5.78
CA GLN A 81 -14.89 8.94 -6.85
C GLN A 81 -13.59 9.72 -6.63
N LEU A 82 -13.35 10.19 -5.41
CA LEU A 82 -12.09 10.77 -4.99
C LEU A 82 -11.34 9.76 -4.16
N LEU A 83 -10.07 9.54 -4.52
CA LEU A 83 -9.11 8.75 -3.76
C LEU A 83 -8.28 9.70 -2.90
N ASN A 84 -8.29 9.48 -1.60
CA ASN A 84 -7.46 10.19 -0.65
C ASN A 84 -6.47 9.22 -0.01
N VAL A 85 -5.24 9.68 0.19
CA VAL A 85 -4.15 8.89 0.76
C VAL A 85 -3.47 9.70 1.86
N TRP A 86 -3.22 9.05 2.99
CA TRP A 86 -2.54 9.65 4.13
C TRP A 86 -1.43 8.74 4.62
N TYR A 87 -0.37 9.35 5.13
CA TYR A 87 0.57 8.64 5.97
C TYR A 87 -0.11 8.21 7.27
N ALA A 88 0.10 6.96 7.64
CA ALA A 88 -0.51 6.39 8.83
C ALA A 88 -0.17 7.13 10.14
N GLU A 89 1.03 7.70 10.24
CA GLU A 89 1.50 8.41 11.44
C GLU A 89 0.69 9.69 11.74
N TYR A 90 0.04 10.27 10.73
CA TYR A 90 -0.69 11.53 10.85
C TYR A 90 -2.22 11.37 10.80
N PHE A 91 -2.74 10.14 10.81
CA PHE A 91 -4.18 9.87 10.63
C PHE A 91 -5.07 10.50 11.72
N ASP A 92 -4.58 10.66 12.95
CA ASP A 92 -5.35 11.27 14.06
C ASP A 92 -5.35 12.82 14.02
N HIS A 93 -4.62 13.44 13.09
CA HIS A 93 -4.55 14.89 12.92
C HIS A 93 -5.40 15.31 11.72
N ILE A 94 -6.62 15.77 12.03
CA ILE A 94 -7.77 15.96 11.12
C ILE A 94 -7.57 17.06 10.05
N GLU A 95 -6.46 17.81 10.02
CA GLU A 95 -6.48 19.12 9.37
C GLU A 95 -6.03 19.23 7.91
N ASP A 96 -5.54 18.19 7.23
CA ASP A 96 -5.28 18.30 5.78
C ASP A 96 -5.73 17.06 4.99
N ARG A 97 -6.59 17.29 3.98
CA ARG A 97 -6.79 16.34 2.90
C ARG A 97 -5.48 16.30 2.11
N ASN A 98 -4.94 15.11 1.86
CA ASN A 98 -3.67 14.88 1.13
C ASN A 98 -2.37 15.08 1.94
N THR A 99 -2.27 14.48 3.14
CA THR A 99 -1.03 14.51 3.94
C THR A 99 0.17 13.76 3.31
N VAL A 100 -0.03 13.05 2.21
CA VAL A 100 1.09 12.79 1.30
C VAL A 100 1.24 14.04 0.45
N ASP A 101 2.12 14.94 0.90
CA ASP A 101 2.61 16.07 0.10
C ASP A 101 2.81 15.52 -1.33
N HIS A 102 2.13 16.11 -2.33
CA HIS A 102 2.15 15.72 -3.77
C HIS A 102 1.01 14.85 -4.33
N LEU A 103 0.02 14.38 -3.56
CA LEU A 103 -1.19 13.77 -4.12
C LEU A 103 -2.36 14.77 -4.10
N GLU A 104 -2.52 15.60 -5.14
CA GLU A 104 -3.72 16.45 -5.31
C GLU A 104 -5.00 15.59 -5.42
N GLU A 105 -6.20 16.18 -5.27
CA GLU A 105 -7.49 15.45 -5.32
C GLU A 105 -7.56 14.47 -6.51
N ILE A 106 -7.45 13.17 -6.22
CA ILE A 106 -7.29 12.16 -7.25
C ILE A 106 -8.66 11.67 -7.71
N GLU A 107 -9.05 12.01 -8.93
CA GLU A 107 -10.27 11.48 -9.54
C GLU A 107 -10.09 10.05 -10.08
N VAL A 108 -10.92 9.13 -9.58
CA VAL A 108 -10.92 7.72 -9.99
C VAL A 108 -12.18 7.36 -10.76
N SER A 109 -12.02 6.56 -11.82
CA SER A 109 -13.12 6.03 -12.62
C SER A 109 -13.67 4.72 -12.04
N ASN A 110 -12.78 3.88 -11.50
CA ASN A 110 -13.14 2.59 -10.94
C ASN A 110 -12.11 2.11 -9.90
N VAL A 111 -12.57 1.36 -8.89
CA VAL A 111 -11.71 0.72 -7.90
C VAL A 111 -12.15 -0.72 -7.64
N LYS A 112 -11.19 -1.64 -7.60
CA LYS A 112 -11.39 -3.06 -7.30
C LYS A 112 -10.45 -3.49 -6.18
N PHE A 113 -10.96 -4.32 -5.27
CA PHE A 113 -10.20 -4.97 -4.22
C PHE A 113 -10.09 -6.46 -4.50
N GLU A 114 -8.88 -7.00 -4.37
CA GLU A 114 -8.65 -8.42 -4.52
C GLU A 114 -7.51 -8.90 -3.63
N LYS A 115 -7.49 -10.20 -3.35
CA LYS A 115 -6.34 -10.86 -2.75
C LYS A 115 -5.57 -11.55 -3.87
N MET A 116 -4.25 -11.39 -3.86
CA MET A 116 -3.37 -11.98 -4.87
C MET A 116 -2.30 -12.80 -4.17
N ASP A 117 -2.25 -14.11 -4.46
CA ASP A 117 -1.25 -14.99 -3.85
C ASP A 117 0.17 -14.55 -4.20
N LYS A 118 1.07 -14.59 -3.21
CA LYS A 118 2.49 -14.34 -3.45
C LYS A 118 3.08 -15.49 -4.26
N THR A 119 3.85 -15.17 -5.29
CA THR A 119 4.60 -16.15 -6.06
C THR A 119 5.93 -16.50 -5.39
N ALA A 120 6.57 -17.59 -5.83
CA ALA A 120 7.92 -17.93 -5.38
C ALA A 120 8.94 -16.83 -5.73
N GLN A 121 8.72 -16.08 -6.82
CA GLN A 121 9.58 -14.98 -7.21
C GLN A 121 9.42 -13.78 -6.28
N ASP A 122 8.19 -13.52 -5.80
CA ASP A 122 7.92 -12.46 -4.83
C ASP A 122 8.70 -12.72 -3.53
N TRP A 123 8.66 -13.95 -3.03
CA TRP A 123 9.44 -14.38 -1.86
C TRP A 123 10.94 -14.20 -2.05
N LYS A 124 11.45 -14.57 -3.23
CA LYS A 124 12.86 -14.40 -3.56
C LYS A 124 13.25 -12.92 -3.55
N ASN A 125 12.41 -12.04 -4.10
CA ASN A 125 12.66 -10.60 -4.12
C ASN A 125 12.64 -10.01 -2.71
N GLU A 126 11.67 -10.40 -1.87
CA GLU A 126 11.58 -9.96 -0.48
C GLU A 126 12.82 -10.38 0.33
N TYR A 127 13.27 -11.63 0.17
CA TYR A 127 14.49 -12.11 0.82
C TYR A 127 15.74 -11.32 0.40
N ILE A 128 15.91 -11.07 -0.91
CA ILE A 128 17.04 -10.28 -1.42
C ILE A 128 16.99 -8.85 -0.86
N SER A 129 15.81 -8.25 -0.79
CA SER A 129 15.64 -6.90 -0.22
C SER A 129 16.01 -6.87 1.25
N LEU A 130 15.56 -7.85 2.03
CA LEU A 130 15.88 -7.98 3.46
C LEU A 130 17.38 -8.19 3.68
N GLU A 131 18.01 -9.06 2.90
CA GLU A 131 19.45 -9.31 2.96
C GLU A 131 20.22 -8.01 2.68
N LYS A 132 19.84 -7.27 1.64
CA LYS A 132 20.45 -5.98 1.32
C LYS A 132 20.31 -4.99 2.48
N THR A 133 19.08 -4.79 2.98
CA THR A 133 18.84 -3.88 4.11
C THR A 133 19.66 -4.25 5.34
N TYR A 134 19.76 -5.55 5.64
CA TYR A 134 20.58 -6.03 6.76
C TYR A 134 22.08 -5.70 6.57
N LEU A 135 22.62 -5.94 5.37
CA LEU A 135 24.02 -5.61 5.05
C LEU A 135 24.30 -4.10 5.10
N ASP A 136 23.37 -3.28 4.60
CA ASP A 136 23.49 -1.82 4.65
C ASP A 136 23.55 -1.33 6.11
N LEU A 137 22.64 -1.81 6.96
CA LEU A 137 22.61 -1.49 8.40
C LEU A 137 23.86 -1.95 9.16
N LEU A 138 24.45 -3.09 8.79
CA LEU A 138 25.70 -3.53 9.41
C LEU A 138 26.87 -2.58 9.07
N THR A 139 26.87 -2.03 7.86
CA THR A 139 27.95 -1.17 7.37
C THR A 139 27.86 0.24 7.97
N GLU A 140 26.64 0.74 8.21
CA GLU A 140 26.40 2.02 8.89
C GLU A 140 26.75 2.00 10.39
N ASN A 141 26.80 0.82 11.01
CA ASN A 141 27.10 0.62 12.44
C ASN A 141 28.59 0.27 12.72
N GLN A 142 29.48 0.38 11.72
CA GLN A 142 30.93 0.21 11.84
C GLN A 142 31.68 1.54 11.70
#